data_AF-A0A1Y2URU5-F1
#
_entry.id   AF-A0A1Y2URU5-F1
#
_cell.length_a   1.000
_cell.length_b   1.000
_cell.length_c   1.000
_cell.angle_alpha   90.00
_cell.angle_beta   90.00
_cell.angle_gamma   90.00
#
_symmetry.space_group_name_H-M   'P 1'
#
loop_
_entity.id
_entity.type
_entity.pdbx_description
1 polymer ?
#
loop_
_entity_poly.entity_id
_entity_poly.type
_entity_poly.pdbx_seq_one_letter_code
_entity_poly.pdbx_strand_id
1 'polypeptide(L)'
;MARSFAKGREHISKEDYLGEFWKQVHQVNTKNASAGMALNSFAKTRALYCDLDEQRFLALSDVPSLVRPRSKEVASVIIVENISPDWIALLGTTLNIDVNFFCEHMQNPTGPSPWKAVFSSSPIEQKRPMHNIHKEFDVGNRLDATKESCNPTRVSWHVDGVFHLGHLDREPPQSNLLQNPNFIHRRLEYHMPYGWQAATRISYYQMNKKFILFLIDAPMISSLNNQTQLSMSMARLHLPVSDNRGGLVMPQLFGRPHHSLFENLEQFFTHSWHFDVLYSRVPSADTVLYLVVASTWAANLRHADNHIKRISFEDIRRPSIGINDNLHECRQTLAMLRTEVSKARKWMPQLVREELEEIREMIPRRGYVGFPDAIFDEILAETGAAEKFLMDTFQLLMSSITVLDSETSIQQAHYGQKLAQLAMIYVPLSFVTGIFGMNIKEINGAKVPGWVCVATLAVTVVCTVGVFGAYNAWEERSRRKRK
;
A
#
# COMPACT_ATOMS: atom_id res chain seq x y z
N MET A 1 32.83 8.65 -18.84
CA MET A 1 32.33 7.98 -20.07
C MET A 1 31.10 8.65 -20.72
N ALA A 2 30.65 9.86 -20.30
CA ALA A 2 29.52 10.56 -20.93
C ALA A 2 29.91 11.84 -21.72
N ARG A 3 31.21 12.07 -21.97
CA ARG A 3 31.69 13.29 -22.67
C ARG A 3 31.94 13.15 -24.18
N SER A 4 31.75 11.97 -24.78
CA SER A 4 32.01 11.79 -26.23
C SER A 4 30.79 11.88 -27.14
N PHE A 5 29.58 12.18 -26.63
CA PHE A 5 28.36 12.15 -27.44
C PHE A 5 27.85 13.51 -27.95
N ALA A 6 28.51 14.62 -27.59
CA ALA A 6 28.03 15.96 -27.99
C ALA A 6 28.67 16.51 -29.28
N LYS A 7 29.56 15.78 -29.95
CA LYS A 7 30.34 16.30 -31.07
C LYS A 7 30.24 15.38 -32.30
N GLY A 8 29.12 15.48 -33.00
CA GLY A 8 28.87 14.77 -34.25
C GLY A 8 27.39 14.48 -34.47
N ARG A 9 26.57 15.50 -34.75
CA ARG A 9 25.26 15.28 -35.40
C ARG A 9 25.50 15.14 -36.90
N GLU A 10 26.05 14.01 -37.31
CA GLU A 10 25.89 13.52 -38.68
C GLU A 10 24.59 12.70 -38.74
N HIS A 11 23.89 12.78 -39.86
CA HIS A 11 22.64 12.08 -40.15
C HIS A 11 22.84 10.54 -40.08
N ILE A 12 22.84 9.98 -38.87
CA ILE A 12 22.67 8.54 -38.68
C ILE A 12 21.22 8.22 -39.04
N SER A 13 21.01 7.31 -39.99
CA SER A 13 19.70 6.81 -40.36
C SER A 13 18.96 6.31 -39.10
N LYS A 14 17.65 6.57 -38.98
CA LYS A 14 16.81 6.04 -37.87
C LYS A 14 16.98 4.52 -37.71
N GLU A 15 17.24 3.81 -38.80
CA GLU A 15 17.44 2.36 -38.83
C GLU A 15 18.77 1.92 -38.20
N ASP A 16 19.85 2.68 -38.43
CA ASP A 16 21.17 2.41 -37.84
C ASP A 16 21.17 2.70 -36.33
N TYR A 17 20.46 3.76 -35.91
CA TYR A 17 20.31 4.10 -34.50
C TYR A 17 19.53 3.01 -33.73
N LEU A 18 18.46 2.49 -34.34
CA LEU A 18 17.71 1.36 -33.81
C LEU A 18 18.55 0.09 -33.72
N GLY A 19 19.32 -0.21 -34.77
CA GLY A 19 20.22 -1.38 -34.77
C GLY A 19 21.27 -1.32 -33.67
N GLU A 20 21.94 -0.18 -33.50
CA GLU A 20 22.93 0.03 -32.43
C GLU A 20 22.30 0.06 -31.04
N PHE A 21 21.12 0.66 -30.90
CA PHE A 21 20.35 0.64 -29.66
C PHE A 21 19.99 -0.80 -29.24
N TRP A 22 19.45 -1.59 -30.16
CA TRP A 22 19.12 -2.99 -29.89
C TRP A 22 20.34 -3.82 -29.56
N LYS A 23 21.48 -3.60 -30.25
CA LYS A 23 22.76 -4.23 -29.89
C LYS A 23 23.18 -3.90 -28.47
N GLN A 24 23.05 -2.64 -28.04
CA GLN A 24 23.39 -2.25 -26.66
C GLN A 24 22.46 -2.87 -25.63
N VAL A 25 21.15 -2.88 -25.87
CA VAL A 25 20.16 -3.53 -25.00
C VAL A 25 20.45 -5.03 -24.89
N HIS A 26 20.78 -5.69 -26.00
CA HIS A 26 21.15 -7.10 -26.02
C HIS A 26 22.49 -7.37 -25.31
N GLN A 27 23.46 -6.46 -25.44
CA GLN A 27 24.76 -6.56 -24.75
C GLN A 27 24.64 -6.39 -23.23
N VAL A 28 23.72 -5.53 -22.77
CA VAL A 28 23.42 -5.37 -21.33
C VAL A 28 22.74 -6.63 -20.79
N ASN A 29 21.75 -7.18 -21.50
CA ASN A 29 21.06 -8.40 -21.09
C ASN A 29 21.99 -9.63 -21.05
N THR A 30 22.87 -9.78 -22.03
CA THR A 30 23.83 -10.91 -22.10
C THR A 30 24.92 -10.83 -21.03
N LYS A 31 25.44 -9.63 -20.72
CA LYS A 31 26.38 -9.44 -19.60
C LYS A 31 25.74 -9.81 -18.26
N ASN A 32 24.48 -9.45 -18.05
CA ASN A 32 23.77 -9.77 -16.81
C ASN A 32 23.47 -11.28 -16.69
N ALA A 33 23.16 -11.96 -17.80
CA ALA A 33 23.01 -13.42 -17.83
C ALA A 33 24.32 -14.17 -17.49
N SER A 34 25.48 -13.61 -17.89
CA SER A 34 26.80 -14.20 -17.60
C SER A 34 27.27 -14.02 -16.14
N ALA A 35 26.66 -13.12 -15.38
CA ALA A 35 27.04 -12.84 -13.99
C ALA A 35 26.52 -13.87 -12.96
N GLY A 36 25.96 -15.01 -13.41
CA GLY A 36 25.61 -16.14 -12.53
C GLY A 36 24.45 -15.90 -11.56
N MET A 37 23.79 -14.73 -11.61
CA MET A 37 22.49 -14.56 -10.98
C MET A 37 21.47 -15.30 -11.84
N ALA A 38 21.10 -16.50 -11.41
CA ALA A 38 19.89 -17.15 -11.89
C ALA A 38 18.70 -16.23 -11.58
N LEU A 39 18.37 -15.34 -12.52
CA LEU A 39 17.13 -14.58 -12.57
C LEU A 39 15.99 -15.58 -12.79
N ASN A 40 15.63 -16.30 -11.73
CA ASN A 40 14.37 -17.02 -11.68
C ASN A 40 13.25 -16.03 -12.04
N SER A 41 12.43 -16.38 -13.04
CA SER A 41 11.03 -15.98 -13.30
C SER A 41 10.47 -14.54 -13.07
N PHE A 42 11.22 -13.52 -12.64
CA PHE A 42 10.59 -12.38 -11.94
C PHE A 42 10.37 -11.07 -12.70
N ALA A 43 10.97 -10.86 -13.87
CA ALA A 43 10.74 -9.65 -14.66
C ALA A 43 9.84 -9.97 -15.87
N LYS A 44 8.54 -10.13 -15.66
CA LYS A 44 7.58 -10.24 -16.78
C LYS A 44 6.97 -8.86 -17.05
N THR A 45 7.04 -8.40 -18.29
CA THR A 45 6.26 -7.23 -18.71
C THR A 45 4.78 -7.51 -18.47
N ARG A 46 4.12 -6.63 -17.73
CA ARG A 46 2.68 -6.68 -17.49
C ARG A 46 2.03 -5.58 -18.30
N ALA A 47 0.94 -5.90 -18.99
CA ALA A 47 0.19 -4.93 -19.75
C ALA A 47 -1.30 -5.07 -19.46
N LEU A 48 -1.98 -3.95 -19.28
CA LEU A 48 -3.43 -3.86 -19.09
C LEU A 48 -4.00 -2.96 -20.17
N TYR A 49 -5.08 -3.42 -20.80
CA TYR A 49 -5.93 -2.60 -21.65
C TYR A 49 -7.20 -2.24 -20.86
N CYS A 50 -7.55 -0.96 -20.88
CA CYS A 50 -8.75 -0.43 -20.26
C CYS A 50 -9.53 0.38 -21.29
N ASP A 51 -10.82 0.11 -21.43
CA ASP A 51 -11.76 1.03 -22.06
C ASP A 51 -12.98 1.25 -21.13
N LEU A 52 -14.02 1.92 -21.62
CA LEU A 52 -15.22 2.19 -20.83
C LEU A 52 -16.02 0.93 -20.45
N ASP A 53 -15.87 -0.15 -21.22
CA ASP A 53 -16.68 -1.36 -21.10
C ASP A 53 -15.91 -2.53 -20.50
N GLU A 54 -14.59 -2.61 -20.72
CA GLU A 54 -13.75 -3.73 -20.30
C GLU A 54 -12.36 -3.31 -19.78
N GLN A 55 -11.85 -4.11 -18.83
CA GLN A 55 -10.45 -4.15 -18.45
C GLN A 55 -9.93 -5.57 -18.66
N ARG A 56 -8.81 -5.71 -19.39
CA ARG A 56 -8.21 -7.03 -19.66
C ARG A 56 -6.70 -6.97 -19.75
N PHE A 57 -6.05 -7.99 -19.22
CA PHE A 57 -4.60 -8.17 -19.38
C PHE A 57 -4.26 -8.44 -20.85
N LEU A 58 -3.20 -7.81 -21.32
CA LEU A 58 -2.70 -8.00 -22.68
C LEU A 58 -1.49 -8.94 -22.68
N ALA A 59 -1.53 -9.93 -23.57
CA ALA A 59 -0.34 -10.62 -24.03
C ALA A 59 0.29 -9.88 -25.22
N LEU A 60 1.56 -10.17 -25.50
CA LEU A 60 2.27 -9.60 -26.66
C LEU A 60 1.52 -9.91 -27.97
N SER A 61 0.89 -11.09 -28.08
CA SER A 61 0.07 -11.50 -29.24
C SER A 61 -1.17 -10.63 -29.46
N ASP A 62 -1.65 -9.92 -28.44
CA ASP A 62 -2.88 -9.14 -28.53
C ASP A 62 -2.62 -7.74 -29.11
N VAL A 63 -1.37 -7.27 -29.12
CA VAL A 63 -1.02 -5.91 -29.54
C VAL A 63 -1.46 -5.58 -30.97
N PRO A 64 -1.27 -6.44 -31.99
CA PRO A 64 -1.76 -6.17 -33.34
C PRO A 64 -3.29 -6.01 -33.44
N SER A 65 -4.04 -6.57 -32.49
CA SER A 65 -5.50 -6.45 -32.47
C SER A 65 -5.99 -5.07 -32.04
N LEU A 66 -5.13 -4.28 -31.36
CA LEU A 66 -5.45 -2.95 -30.83
C LEU A 66 -5.64 -1.89 -31.92
N VAL A 67 -5.01 -2.06 -33.08
CA VAL A 67 -5.08 -1.12 -34.21
C VAL A 67 -6.31 -1.34 -35.06
N ARG A 68 -6.94 -2.53 -34.97
CA ARG A 68 -8.14 -2.81 -35.75
C ARG A 68 -9.24 -1.87 -35.27
N PRO A 69 -9.82 -1.03 -36.15
CA PRO A 69 -10.87 -0.11 -35.76
C PRO A 69 -12.03 -0.93 -35.21
N ARG A 70 -12.25 -0.89 -33.90
CA ARG A 70 -13.54 -1.30 -33.33
C ARG A 70 -14.60 -0.39 -33.94
N SER A 71 -15.76 -0.95 -34.25
CA SER A 71 -16.89 -0.23 -34.88
C SER A 71 -17.42 0.95 -34.04
N LYS A 72 -16.97 1.08 -32.79
CA LYS A 72 -17.21 2.21 -31.90
C LYS A 72 -15.89 2.91 -31.58
N GLU A 73 -15.90 4.23 -31.65
CA GLU A 73 -14.79 5.12 -31.29
C GLU A 73 -14.58 5.17 -29.76
N VAL A 74 -14.20 4.05 -29.14
CA VAL A 74 -14.08 3.98 -27.68
C VAL A 74 -12.71 4.50 -27.24
N ALA A 75 -12.73 5.43 -26.28
CA ALA A 75 -11.55 5.90 -25.57
C ALA A 75 -10.85 4.73 -24.86
N SER A 76 -9.57 4.52 -25.17
CA SER A 76 -8.83 3.31 -24.76
C SER A 76 -7.48 3.67 -24.13
N VAL A 77 -7.13 3.02 -23.02
CA VAL A 77 -5.88 3.23 -22.30
C VAL A 77 -5.11 1.92 -22.21
N ILE A 78 -3.80 1.99 -22.40
CA ILE A 78 -2.89 0.87 -22.15
C ILE A 78 -1.89 1.25 -21.07
N ILE A 79 -1.73 0.39 -20.08
CA ILE A 79 -0.71 0.52 -19.05
C ILE A 79 0.28 -0.62 -19.24
N VAL A 80 1.56 -0.31 -19.34
CA VAL A 80 2.64 -1.28 -19.46
C VAL A 80 3.61 -1.08 -18.31
N GLU A 81 3.75 -2.10 -17.46
CA GLU A 81 4.74 -2.17 -16.40
C GLU A 81 5.93 -3.02 -16.84
N ASN A 82 7.14 -2.52 -16.56
CA ASN A 82 8.39 -3.19 -16.84
C ASN A 82 8.53 -3.56 -18.33
N ILE A 83 8.50 -2.55 -19.20
CA ILE A 83 8.49 -2.75 -20.64
C ILE A 83 9.75 -3.48 -21.13
N SER A 84 9.56 -4.55 -21.91
CA SER A 84 10.63 -5.34 -22.50
C SER A 84 10.91 -4.95 -23.95
N PRO A 85 12.08 -5.31 -24.48
CA PRO A 85 12.45 -5.16 -25.89
C PRO A 85 11.36 -5.53 -26.90
N ASP A 86 10.77 -6.72 -26.74
CA ASP A 86 9.78 -7.25 -27.69
C ASP A 86 8.51 -6.39 -27.71
N TRP A 87 8.10 -5.88 -26.55
CA TRP A 87 6.96 -4.97 -26.44
C TRP A 87 7.25 -3.62 -27.08
N ILE A 88 8.46 -3.08 -26.96
CA ILE A 88 8.84 -1.82 -27.62
C ILE A 88 8.78 -1.98 -29.14
N ALA A 89 9.38 -3.06 -29.68
CA ALA A 89 9.37 -3.31 -31.11
C ALA A 89 7.93 -3.45 -31.64
N LEU A 90 7.09 -4.19 -30.91
CA LEU A 90 5.72 -4.43 -31.34
C LEU A 90 4.81 -3.21 -31.17
N LEU A 91 4.87 -2.51 -30.03
CA LEU A 91 4.09 -1.28 -29.81
C LEU A 91 4.55 -0.15 -30.75
N GLY A 92 5.86 0.02 -30.94
CA GLY A 92 6.42 1.03 -31.83
C GLY A 92 5.96 0.84 -33.28
N THR A 93 6.03 -0.39 -33.79
CA THR A 93 5.58 -0.69 -35.16
C THR A 93 4.06 -0.66 -35.31
N THR A 94 3.33 -1.26 -34.36
CA THR A 94 1.87 -1.40 -34.43
C THR A 94 1.18 -0.04 -34.25
N LEU A 95 1.60 0.75 -33.27
CA LEU A 95 0.98 2.03 -32.92
C LEU A 95 1.70 3.23 -33.57
N ASN A 96 2.73 2.99 -34.38
CA ASN A 96 3.54 4.05 -35.02
C ASN A 96 4.05 5.10 -34.00
N ILE A 97 4.51 4.62 -32.84
CA ILE A 97 5.07 5.43 -31.75
C ILE A 97 6.54 5.69 -32.06
N ASP A 98 6.99 6.94 -31.93
CA ASP A 98 8.39 7.28 -32.18
C ASP A 98 9.31 6.56 -31.19
N VAL A 99 10.39 6.00 -31.71
CA VAL A 99 11.34 5.23 -30.90
C VAL A 99 12.00 6.11 -29.84
N ASN A 100 12.16 7.40 -30.13
CA ASN A 100 12.68 8.36 -29.17
C ASN A 100 11.88 8.38 -27.86
N PHE A 101 10.55 8.17 -27.90
CA PHE A 101 9.74 8.06 -26.68
C PHE A 101 10.18 6.89 -25.79
N PHE A 102 10.44 5.72 -26.38
CA PHE A 102 10.95 4.56 -25.63
C PHE A 102 12.38 4.78 -25.16
N CYS A 103 13.25 5.33 -26.02
CA CYS A 103 14.61 5.67 -25.65
C CYS A 103 14.64 6.65 -24.47
N GLU A 104 13.78 7.68 -24.48
CA GLU A 104 13.61 8.60 -23.36
C GLU A 104 13.08 7.88 -22.14
N HIS A 105 12.05 7.04 -22.22
CA HIS A 105 11.62 6.24 -21.06
C HIS A 105 12.75 5.37 -20.47
N MET A 106 13.60 4.83 -21.33
CA MET A 106 14.73 3.97 -20.95
C MET A 106 15.93 4.73 -20.41
N GLN A 107 16.07 6.02 -20.72
CA GLN A 107 17.10 6.84 -20.12
C GLN A 107 16.87 6.86 -18.61
N ASN A 108 17.84 6.30 -17.88
CA ASN A 108 17.93 6.50 -16.45
C ASN A 108 18.01 8.01 -16.21
N PRO A 109 17.28 8.61 -15.25
CA PRO A 109 17.39 10.03 -14.97
C PRO A 109 18.81 10.41 -14.55
N THR A 110 19.65 10.72 -15.53
CA THR A 110 21.04 11.18 -15.38
C THR A 110 21.14 12.71 -15.39
N GLY A 111 20.02 13.42 -15.59
CA GLY A 111 19.88 14.87 -15.46
C GLY A 111 19.90 15.35 -14.00
N PRO A 112 19.73 16.65 -13.69
CA PRO A 112 19.79 17.19 -12.32
C PRO A 112 18.92 16.33 -11.40
N SER A 113 19.58 15.55 -10.55
CA SER A 113 19.07 14.46 -9.73
C SER A 113 17.59 14.62 -9.36
N PRO A 114 16.65 13.73 -9.77
CA PRO A 114 15.24 13.78 -9.33
C PRO A 114 15.13 13.86 -7.81
N TRP A 115 16.10 13.27 -7.10
CA TRP A 115 16.32 13.42 -5.67
C TRP A 115 16.46 14.87 -5.19
N LYS A 116 17.16 15.75 -5.90
CA LYS A 116 17.23 17.19 -5.58
C LYS A 116 15.91 17.88 -5.88
N ALA A 117 15.24 17.54 -6.98
CA ALA A 117 13.94 18.14 -7.28
C ALA A 117 12.91 17.82 -6.18
N VAL A 118 12.96 16.61 -5.63
CA VAL A 118 12.08 16.19 -4.54
C VAL A 118 12.57 16.68 -3.16
N PHE A 119 13.85 16.51 -2.82
CA PHE A 119 14.36 16.62 -1.45
C PHE A 119 15.36 17.75 -1.18
N SER A 120 15.58 18.70 -2.10
CA SER A 120 16.52 19.79 -1.83
C SER A 120 16.07 20.68 -0.65
N SER A 121 17.05 21.35 -0.05
CA SER A 121 16.89 22.17 1.16
C SER A 121 16.24 23.53 0.89
N SER A 122 16.05 23.93 -0.36
CA SER A 122 15.53 25.23 -0.76
C SER A 122 14.49 25.05 -1.89
N PRO A 123 13.28 25.63 -1.78
CA PRO A 123 12.28 25.59 -2.86
C PRO A 123 12.80 26.17 -4.19
N ILE A 124 13.75 27.11 -4.14
CA ILE A 124 14.40 27.69 -5.33
C ILE A 124 15.36 26.69 -5.99
N GLU A 125 15.95 25.79 -5.19
CA GLU A 125 16.82 24.71 -5.67
C GLU A 125 16.06 23.47 -6.12
N GLN A 126 14.78 23.34 -5.74
CA GLN A 126 13.82 22.40 -6.34
C GLN A 126 13.45 22.88 -7.74
N LYS A 127 14.44 23.05 -8.63
CA LYS A 127 14.13 23.28 -10.04
C LYS A 127 13.42 22.04 -10.54
N ARG A 128 12.15 22.19 -10.93
CA ARG A 128 11.40 21.12 -11.59
C ARG A 128 12.25 20.62 -12.75
N PRO A 129 12.46 19.29 -12.90
CA PRO A 129 13.02 18.78 -14.13
C PRO A 129 12.15 19.34 -15.25
N MET A 130 12.77 19.98 -16.26
CA MET A 130 12.01 20.47 -17.40
C MET A 130 11.28 19.26 -17.97
N HIS A 131 9.94 19.28 -17.90
CA HIS A 131 9.12 18.34 -18.64
C HIS A 131 9.46 18.60 -20.10
N ASN A 132 10.15 17.67 -20.74
CA ASN A 132 10.37 17.70 -22.17
C ASN A 132 9.04 17.42 -22.85
N ILE A 133 8.16 18.43 -22.91
CA ILE A 133 6.99 18.37 -23.75
C ILE A 133 7.53 18.46 -25.18
N HIS A 134 7.74 17.31 -25.82
CA HIS A 134 7.92 17.27 -27.26
C HIS A 134 6.54 17.54 -27.88
N LYS A 135 6.22 18.83 -28.06
CA LYS A 135 5.28 19.21 -29.11
C LYS A 135 6.08 19.08 -30.41
N GLU A 136 5.80 18.04 -31.20
CA GLU A 136 6.18 18.05 -32.63
C GLU A 136 5.45 19.22 -33.29
N PHE A 137 6.04 20.40 -33.19
CA PHE A 137 5.67 21.60 -33.93
C PHE A 137 6.80 21.85 -34.89
N ASP A 138 6.65 21.33 -36.10
CA ASP A 138 7.56 21.60 -37.20
C ASP A 138 7.33 23.05 -37.65
N VAL A 139 7.98 24.00 -36.97
CA VAL A 139 8.13 25.39 -37.45
C VAL A 139 9.42 25.46 -38.26
N GLY A 140 9.39 24.82 -39.42
CA GLY A 140 10.30 25.07 -40.52
C GLY A 140 9.61 26.00 -41.53
N ASN A 141 10.14 27.20 -41.67
CA ASN A 141 9.72 28.24 -42.61
C ASN A 141 9.28 27.76 -44.02
N ARG A 142 8.26 28.48 -44.52
CA ARG A 142 7.92 28.86 -45.91
C ARG A 142 7.08 27.92 -46.79
N LEU A 143 5.91 28.48 -47.15
CA LEU A 143 5.26 28.49 -48.46
C LEU A 143 4.85 27.12 -49.02
N ASP A 144 3.66 26.65 -48.66
CA ASP A 144 2.48 26.86 -49.51
C ASP A 144 1.23 26.25 -48.87
N ALA A 145 0.21 27.10 -48.72
CA ALA A 145 -1.09 26.71 -48.21
C ALA A 145 -1.80 25.84 -49.25
N THR A 146 -1.62 24.53 -49.17
CA THR A 146 -2.57 23.57 -49.73
C THR A 146 -3.27 22.84 -48.59
N LYS A 147 -4.60 22.97 -48.61
CA LYS A 147 -5.55 22.42 -47.65
C LYS A 147 -5.47 20.90 -47.68
N GLU A 148 -4.75 20.27 -46.76
CA GLU A 148 -5.01 18.89 -46.36
C GLU A 148 -4.34 18.55 -45.03
N SER A 149 -5.14 17.97 -44.13
CA SER A 149 -4.72 17.23 -42.94
C SER A 149 -4.17 18.01 -41.73
N CYS A 150 -5.09 18.60 -40.96
CA CYS A 150 -4.92 18.75 -39.51
C CYS A 150 -4.78 17.35 -38.86
N ASN A 151 -3.55 16.81 -38.80
CA ASN A 151 -3.29 15.64 -37.97
C ASN A 151 -3.25 16.06 -36.49
N PRO A 152 -3.95 15.36 -35.59
CA PRO A 152 -3.98 15.69 -34.18
C PRO A 152 -2.57 15.62 -33.60
N THR A 153 -2.16 16.71 -32.94
CA THR A 153 -0.88 16.86 -32.23
C THR A 153 -0.66 15.70 -31.27
N ARG A 154 0.36 14.87 -31.54
CA ARG A 154 0.86 13.87 -30.60
C ARG A 154 1.42 14.58 -29.37
N VAL A 155 1.13 14.05 -28.18
CA VAL A 155 1.66 14.61 -26.93
C VAL A 155 2.24 13.48 -26.10
N SER A 156 3.48 13.65 -25.66
CA SER A 156 4.16 12.73 -24.77
C SER A 156 4.91 13.48 -23.68
N TRP A 157 5.05 12.82 -22.53
CA TRP A 157 5.85 13.33 -21.42
C TRP A 157 6.43 12.20 -20.57
N HIS A 158 7.49 12.52 -19.84
CA HIS A 158 8.20 11.64 -18.91
C HIS A 158 8.31 12.34 -17.55
N VAL A 159 7.93 11.66 -16.46
CA VAL A 159 8.07 12.15 -15.09
C VAL A 159 8.93 11.16 -14.30
N ASP A 160 9.98 11.69 -13.68
CA ASP A 160 10.85 10.93 -12.78
C ASP A 160 10.36 11.04 -11.35
N GLY A 161 10.16 9.89 -10.70
CA GLY A 161 9.88 9.77 -9.28
C GLY A 161 11.04 9.16 -8.51
N VAL A 162 10.96 9.28 -7.19
CA VAL A 162 11.91 8.65 -6.27
C VAL A 162 11.14 7.78 -5.28
N PHE A 163 11.41 6.48 -5.30
CA PHE A 163 11.07 5.60 -4.19
C PHE A 163 11.96 5.92 -3.01
N HIS A 164 11.36 6.28 -1.89
CA HIS A 164 12.02 6.53 -0.62
C HIS A 164 11.65 5.42 0.36
N LEU A 165 12.65 4.69 0.83
CA LEU A 165 12.49 3.72 1.90
C LEU A 165 12.79 4.42 3.23
N GLY A 166 11.79 4.48 4.13
CA GLY A 166 11.92 5.14 5.44
C GLY A 166 13.10 4.63 6.27
N HIS A 167 13.51 5.45 7.25
CA HIS A 167 14.68 5.23 8.09
C HIS A 167 14.63 3.83 8.74
N LEU A 168 15.46 2.90 8.26
CA LEU A 168 15.84 1.74 9.04
C LEU A 168 16.88 2.27 10.03
N ASP A 169 16.54 2.32 11.32
CA ASP A 169 17.39 2.86 12.41
C ASP A 169 18.69 2.07 12.66
N ARG A 170 19.20 1.35 11.67
CA ARG A 170 20.45 0.59 11.74
C ARG A 170 21.23 0.79 10.45
N GLU A 171 22.55 0.64 10.58
CA GLU A 171 23.57 0.67 9.52
C GLU A 171 23.03 0.35 8.11
N PRO A 172 23.49 1.06 7.06
CA PRO A 172 22.92 0.93 5.72
C PRO A 172 22.83 -0.56 5.35
N PRO A 173 21.61 -1.11 5.18
CA PRO A 173 21.47 -2.51 4.80
C PRO A 173 22.28 -2.74 3.54
N GLN A 174 23.02 -3.85 3.48
CA GLN A 174 23.83 -4.19 2.32
C GLN A 174 22.96 -4.06 1.05
N SER A 175 23.47 -3.39 0.02
CA SER A 175 22.76 -3.12 -1.25
C SER A 175 22.13 -4.36 -1.89
N ASN A 176 22.67 -5.54 -1.56
CA ASN A 176 22.22 -6.85 -2.03
C ASN A 176 20.79 -7.21 -1.60
N LEU A 177 20.20 -6.48 -0.65
CA LEU A 177 18.86 -6.74 -0.14
C LEU A 177 17.74 -6.18 -1.04
N LEU A 178 18.05 -5.15 -1.84
CA LEU A 178 17.11 -4.53 -2.77
C LEU A 178 17.38 -5.06 -4.18
N GLN A 179 16.40 -5.76 -4.75
CA GLN A 179 16.49 -6.21 -6.14
C GLN A 179 15.81 -5.19 -7.04
N ASN A 180 16.40 -4.96 -8.21
CA ASN A 180 15.80 -4.16 -9.27
C ASN A 180 15.23 -5.10 -10.34
N PRO A 181 13.94 -5.47 -10.28
CA PRO A 181 13.34 -6.41 -11.23
C PRO A 181 13.09 -5.77 -12.62
N ASN A 182 13.52 -4.53 -12.84
CA ASN A 182 13.32 -3.85 -14.12
C ASN A 182 14.23 -4.42 -15.20
N PHE A 183 13.67 -4.60 -16.41
CA PHE A 183 14.46 -4.81 -17.62
C PHE A 183 15.42 -3.64 -17.85
N ILE A 184 14.97 -2.43 -17.53
CA ILE A 184 15.75 -1.20 -17.61
C ILE A 184 16.32 -0.90 -16.22
N HIS A 185 17.62 -1.08 -16.06
CA HIS A 185 18.26 -0.89 -14.75
C HIS A 185 18.13 0.57 -14.26
N ARG A 186 17.37 0.78 -13.18
CA ARG A 186 17.25 2.05 -12.46
C ARG A 186 18.32 2.20 -11.38
N ARG A 187 18.78 3.44 -11.16
CA ARG A 187 19.84 3.71 -10.19
C ARG A 187 19.27 3.66 -8.76
N LEU A 188 19.89 2.83 -7.93
CA LEU A 188 19.65 2.78 -6.49
C LEU A 188 20.78 3.55 -5.80
N GLU A 189 20.41 4.56 -5.03
CA GLU A 189 21.34 5.44 -4.31
C GLU A 189 20.96 5.54 -2.84
N TYR A 190 21.93 5.69 -1.96
CA TYR A 190 21.69 5.98 -0.55
C TYR A 190 22.00 7.45 -0.30
N HIS A 191 21.05 8.20 0.24
CA HIS A 191 21.19 9.63 0.50
C HIS A 191 20.89 9.91 1.98
N MET A 192 21.90 10.27 2.77
CA MET A 192 21.68 10.77 4.13
C MET A 192 20.98 12.15 4.07
N PRO A 193 19.94 12.43 4.88
CA PRO A 193 19.33 11.61 5.95
C PRO A 193 18.11 10.77 5.49
N TYR A 194 17.86 10.67 4.19
CA TYR A 194 16.64 10.12 3.59
C TYR A 194 16.74 8.62 3.21
N GLY A 195 17.80 7.91 3.62
CA GLY A 195 17.91 6.47 3.41
C GLY A 195 18.12 6.04 1.94
N TRP A 196 17.65 4.82 1.61
CA TRP A 196 17.75 4.24 0.28
C TRP A 196 16.69 4.82 -0.66
N GLN A 197 17.13 5.15 -1.87
CA GLN A 197 16.34 5.82 -2.88
C GLN A 197 16.51 5.14 -4.25
N ALA A 198 15.40 4.85 -4.93
CA ALA A 198 15.43 4.32 -6.29
C ALA A 198 14.69 5.24 -7.24
N ALA A 199 15.32 5.58 -8.37
CA ALA A 199 14.64 6.31 -9.43
C ALA A 199 13.58 5.43 -10.09
N THR A 200 12.44 6.02 -10.42
CA THR A 200 11.39 5.41 -11.25
C THR A 200 10.96 6.41 -12.29
N ARG A 201 10.49 5.96 -13.45
CA ARG A 201 9.96 6.81 -14.50
C ARG A 201 8.54 6.41 -14.86
N ILE A 202 7.66 7.40 -14.94
CA ILE A 202 6.31 7.29 -15.49
C ILE A 202 6.35 8.00 -16.84
N SER A 203 5.81 7.38 -17.88
CA SER A 203 5.77 8.00 -19.21
C SER A 203 4.39 7.85 -19.79
N TYR A 204 3.97 8.90 -20.46
CA TYR A 204 2.66 9.02 -21.04
C TYR A 204 2.80 9.38 -22.50
N TYR A 205 1.99 8.72 -23.31
CA TYR A 205 1.91 8.99 -24.73
C TYR A 205 0.46 8.97 -25.15
N GLN A 206 0.00 10.08 -25.73
CA GLN A 206 -1.35 10.17 -26.27
C GLN A 206 -1.31 10.09 -27.80
N MET A 207 -1.85 8.98 -28.31
CA MET A 207 -2.00 8.73 -29.74
C MET A 207 -3.42 9.15 -30.15
N ASN A 208 -3.53 10.33 -30.75
CA ASN A 208 -4.81 10.95 -31.10
C ASN A 208 -5.71 11.23 -29.87
N LYS A 209 -6.92 11.76 -30.07
CA LYS A 209 -7.90 12.01 -29.00
C LYS A 209 -8.57 10.73 -28.44
N LYS A 210 -8.00 9.54 -28.65
CA LYS A 210 -8.72 8.27 -28.39
C LYS A 210 -7.89 7.18 -27.73
N PHE A 211 -6.56 7.30 -27.76
CA PHE A 211 -5.68 6.28 -27.25
C PHE A 211 -4.59 6.89 -26.38
N ILE A 212 -4.38 6.30 -25.20
CA ILE A 212 -3.35 6.72 -24.25
C ILE A 212 -2.52 5.50 -23.85
N LEU A 213 -1.20 5.66 -23.80
CA LEU A 213 -0.25 4.67 -23.32
C LEU A 213 0.49 5.21 -22.11
N PHE A 214 0.47 4.45 -21.03
CA PHE A 214 1.32 4.64 -19.85
C PHE A 214 2.42 3.59 -19.84
N LEU A 215 3.66 4.03 -19.68
CA LEU A 215 4.80 3.17 -19.36
C LEU A 215 5.24 3.46 -17.93
N ILE A 216 5.36 2.41 -17.13
CA ILE A 216 5.81 2.49 -15.73
C ILE A 216 6.85 1.42 -15.44
N ASP A 217 7.75 1.74 -14.53
CA ASP A 217 8.73 0.77 -14.04
C ASP A 217 8.07 -0.24 -13.08
N ALA A 218 8.70 -1.40 -12.97
CA ALA A 218 8.38 -2.43 -11.99
C ALA A 218 8.52 -1.90 -10.56
N PRO A 219 7.73 -2.45 -9.61
CA PRO A 219 7.86 -2.11 -8.20
C PRO A 219 9.22 -2.56 -7.66
N MET A 220 9.72 -1.84 -6.67
CA MET A 220 10.89 -2.27 -5.89
C MET A 220 10.48 -3.44 -5.00
N ILE A 221 11.17 -4.58 -5.14
CA ILE A 221 10.94 -5.79 -4.33
C ILE A 221 12.20 -6.01 -3.48
N SER A 222 12.04 -6.20 -2.17
CA SER A 222 13.17 -6.70 -1.36
C SER A 222 13.16 -8.22 -1.31
N SER A 223 14.37 -8.76 -1.34
CA SER A 223 14.67 -10.18 -1.40
C SER A 223 14.55 -10.90 -0.06
N LEU A 224 14.21 -10.19 1.03
CA LEU A 224 14.01 -10.79 2.34
C LEU A 224 12.72 -11.62 2.37
N ASN A 225 12.87 -12.90 1.98
CA ASN A 225 11.84 -13.92 2.12
C ASN A 225 11.48 -14.10 3.61
N ASN A 226 10.22 -13.81 3.92
CA ASN A 226 9.35 -14.54 4.85
C ASN A 226 9.24 -14.15 6.34
N GLN A 227 10.00 -13.24 6.95
CA GLN A 227 9.76 -12.92 8.39
C GLN A 227 9.85 -11.44 8.80
N THR A 228 10.38 -10.55 7.98
CA THR A 228 10.47 -9.10 8.26
C THR A 228 9.64 -8.26 7.28
N GLN A 229 8.57 -8.82 6.70
CA GLN A 229 7.61 -8.05 5.89
C GLN A 229 6.93 -6.92 6.68
N LEU A 230 6.90 -7.01 8.01
CA LEU A 230 6.45 -5.92 8.90
C LEU A 230 7.35 -4.67 8.85
N SER A 231 8.61 -4.76 8.37
CA SER A 231 9.57 -3.64 8.40
C SER A 231 9.91 -3.05 7.03
N MET A 232 9.28 -3.50 5.92
CA MET A 232 9.20 -2.70 4.68
C MET A 232 8.07 -1.67 4.74
N SER A 233 7.75 -1.24 5.97
CA SER A 233 6.89 -0.13 6.29
C SER A 233 7.27 1.10 5.45
N MET A 234 6.43 1.36 4.45
CA MET A 234 6.30 2.61 3.72
C MET A 234 7.45 2.96 2.77
N ALA A 235 7.75 2.09 1.80
CA ALA A 235 8.31 2.58 0.55
C ALA A 235 7.33 3.60 -0.05
N ARG A 236 7.71 4.88 -0.05
CA ARG A 236 6.89 5.99 -0.55
C ARG A 236 7.44 6.45 -1.88
N LEU A 237 6.58 6.56 -2.87
CA LEU A 237 6.95 7.15 -4.13
C LEU A 237 6.70 8.65 -4.08
N HIS A 238 7.75 9.44 -4.27
CA HIS A 238 7.70 10.89 -4.31
C HIS A 238 7.87 11.38 -5.75
N LEU A 239 7.01 12.30 -6.18
CA LEU A 239 7.00 12.88 -7.52
C LEU A 239 7.31 14.39 -7.43
N PRO A 240 8.22 14.94 -8.26
CA PRO A 240 8.65 16.35 -8.22
C PRO A 240 7.64 17.29 -8.89
N VAL A 241 6.34 17.08 -8.64
CA VAL A 241 5.22 17.82 -9.27
C VAL A 241 4.49 18.76 -8.30
N SER A 242 4.92 18.81 -7.04
CA SER A 242 4.37 19.70 -6.01
C SER A 242 5.33 20.85 -5.69
N ASP A 243 4.79 21.98 -5.24
CA ASP A 243 5.57 23.11 -4.71
C ASP A 243 6.13 22.86 -3.30
N ASN A 244 5.87 21.68 -2.73
CA ASN A 244 6.37 21.27 -1.41
C ASN A 244 7.78 20.67 -1.46
N ARG A 245 8.48 20.78 -0.32
CA ARG A 245 9.61 19.91 0.00
C ARG A 245 9.13 18.46 0.16
N GLY A 246 9.74 17.55 -0.59
CA GLY A 246 9.37 16.15 -0.64
C GLY A 246 8.41 15.79 -1.78
N GLY A 247 7.97 16.74 -2.61
CA GLY A 247 7.12 16.45 -3.76
C GLY A 247 5.72 15.93 -3.41
N LEU A 248 5.01 15.45 -4.43
CA LEU A 248 3.71 14.77 -4.30
C LEU A 248 3.94 13.30 -3.93
N VAL A 249 3.34 12.85 -2.85
CA VAL A 249 3.43 11.45 -2.41
C VAL A 249 2.36 10.64 -3.11
N MET A 250 2.78 9.65 -3.89
CA MET A 250 1.89 8.66 -4.48
C MET A 250 1.51 7.63 -3.40
N PRO A 251 0.22 7.49 -3.05
CA PRO A 251 -0.22 6.50 -2.10
C PRO A 251 -0.02 5.07 -2.61
N GLN A 252 0.22 4.14 -1.68
CA GLN A 252 0.06 2.70 -1.92
C GLN A 252 -1.40 2.33 -1.68
N LEU A 253 -1.98 1.46 -2.52
CA LEU A 253 -3.30 0.89 -2.25
C LEU A 253 -3.30 0.05 -0.96
N PHE A 254 -4.26 0.32 -0.07
CA PHE A 254 -4.40 -0.43 1.18
C PHE A 254 -4.80 -1.89 0.91
N GLY A 255 -4.30 -2.79 1.76
CA GLY A 255 -4.49 -4.24 1.63
C GLY A 255 -3.54 -4.92 0.63
N ARG A 256 -2.65 -4.17 -0.04
CA ARG A 256 -1.64 -4.72 -0.96
C ARG A 256 -0.28 -4.88 -0.28
N PRO A 257 0.46 -5.96 -0.55
CA PRO A 257 1.72 -6.25 0.15
C PRO A 257 2.90 -5.40 -0.33
N HIS A 258 2.83 -4.79 -1.51
CA HIS A 258 3.90 -3.98 -2.09
C HIS A 258 3.34 -2.74 -2.78
N HIS A 259 4.18 -1.72 -2.95
CA HIS A 259 3.82 -0.52 -3.70
C HIS A 259 3.90 -0.80 -5.21
N SER A 260 2.77 -0.86 -5.91
CA SER A 260 2.71 -1.01 -7.36
C SER A 260 1.98 0.17 -8.00
N LEU A 261 2.69 0.90 -8.87
CA LEU A 261 2.10 1.94 -9.71
C LEU A 261 1.08 1.37 -10.69
N PHE A 262 1.28 0.14 -11.14
CA PHE A 262 0.38 -0.54 -12.06
C PHE A 262 -0.98 -0.75 -11.43
N GLU A 263 -1.03 -1.25 -10.20
CA GLU A 263 -2.29 -1.44 -9.46
C GLU A 263 -2.99 -0.10 -9.17
N ASN A 264 -2.22 0.96 -8.86
CA ASN A 264 -2.78 2.29 -8.68
C ASN A 264 -3.46 2.81 -9.96
N LEU A 265 -2.81 2.64 -11.11
CA LEU A 265 -3.39 3.05 -12.40
C LEU A 265 -4.57 2.15 -12.81
N GLU A 266 -4.49 0.84 -12.59
CA GLU A 266 -5.60 -0.10 -12.77
C GLU A 266 -6.83 0.36 -11.97
N GLN A 267 -6.66 0.63 -10.68
CA GLN A 267 -7.71 1.14 -9.81
C GLN A 267 -8.22 2.51 -10.27
N PHE A 268 -7.34 3.39 -10.74
CA PHE A 268 -7.73 4.68 -11.33
C PHE A 268 -8.69 4.44 -12.51
N PHE A 269 -8.34 3.65 -13.52
CA PHE A 269 -9.20 3.43 -14.69
C PHE A 269 -10.46 2.58 -14.44
N THR A 270 -10.79 2.22 -13.18
CA THR A 270 -12.09 1.61 -12.86
C THR A 270 -13.26 2.59 -12.95
N HIS A 271 -13.01 3.90 -12.86
CA HIS A 271 -14.08 4.90 -12.94
C HIS A 271 -14.13 5.53 -14.34
N SER A 272 -15.31 5.51 -14.96
CA SER A 272 -15.54 6.03 -16.32
C SER A 272 -15.23 7.53 -16.45
N TRP A 273 -15.49 8.32 -15.41
CA TRP A 273 -15.28 9.77 -15.44
C TRP A 273 -13.80 10.16 -15.64
N HIS A 274 -12.85 9.30 -15.30
CA HIS A 274 -11.44 9.58 -15.59
C HIS A 274 -11.16 9.62 -17.09
N PHE A 275 -11.87 8.82 -17.89
CA PHE A 275 -11.78 8.90 -19.34
C PHE A 275 -12.33 10.24 -19.83
N ASP A 276 -13.48 10.68 -19.31
CA ASP A 276 -14.04 11.99 -19.69
C ASP A 276 -13.05 13.13 -19.43
N VAL A 277 -12.34 13.09 -18.30
CA VAL A 277 -11.30 14.07 -17.96
C VAL A 277 -10.11 14.00 -18.91
N LEU A 278 -9.52 12.82 -19.11
CA LEU A 278 -8.31 12.65 -19.93
C LEU A 278 -8.54 12.90 -21.43
N TYR A 279 -9.76 12.69 -21.91
CA TYR A 279 -10.10 12.83 -23.33
C TYR A 279 -10.76 14.16 -23.68
N SER A 280 -11.22 14.94 -22.69
CA SER A 280 -11.73 16.30 -22.91
C SER A 280 -10.65 17.23 -23.47
N ARG A 281 -9.45 17.17 -22.88
CA ARG A 281 -8.26 17.93 -23.24
C ARG A 281 -7.05 17.13 -22.82
N VAL A 282 -5.95 17.28 -23.56
CA VAL A 282 -4.65 16.69 -23.18
C VAL A 282 -4.17 17.34 -21.88
N PRO A 283 -4.23 16.63 -20.74
CA PRO A 283 -3.84 17.20 -19.47
C PRO A 283 -2.31 17.18 -19.34
N SER A 284 -1.76 18.13 -18.60
CA SER A 284 -0.36 18.09 -18.21
C SER A 284 -0.05 16.88 -17.32
N ALA A 285 1.23 16.50 -17.28
CA ALA A 285 1.69 15.39 -16.47
C ALA A 285 1.34 15.57 -14.98
N ASP A 286 1.57 16.78 -14.46
CA ASP A 286 1.25 17.16 -13.08
C ASP A 286 -0.25 16.91 -12.81
N THR A 287 -1.14 17.38 -13.68
CA THR A 287 -2.59 17.23 -13.55
C THR A 287 -3.03 15.76 -13.53
N VAL A 288 -2.49 14.93 -14.43
CA VAL A 288 -2.76 13.48 -14.43
C VAL A 288 -2.33 12.84 -13.12
N LEU A 289 -1.15 13.18 -12.62
CA LEU A 289 -0.64 12.61 -11.37
C LEU A 289 -1.47 13.06 -10.17
N TYR A 290 -1.94 14.30 -10.12
CA TYR A 290 -2.86 14.78 -9.08
C TYR A 290 -4.21 14.05 -9.12
N LEU A 291 -4.75 13.78 -10.32
CA LEU A 291 -5.98 12.99 -10.49
C LEU A 291 -5.80 11.56 -9.97
N VAL A 292 -4.70 10.91 -10.34
CA VAL A 292 -4.40 9.54 -9.88
C VAL A 292 -4.23 9.50 -8.36
N VAL A 293 -3.50 10.47 -7.79
CA VAL A 293 -3.29 10.58 -6.34
C VAL A 293 -4.61 10.80 -5.60
N ALA A 294 -5.46 11.72 -6.06
CA ALA A 294 -6.77 11.98 -5.46
C ALA A 294 -7.66 10.74 -5.48
N SER A 295 -7.75 10.07 -6.63
CA SER A 295 -8.55 8.85 -6.80
C SER A 295 -8.05 7.69 -5.93
N THR A 296 -6.73 7.53 -5.83
CA THR A 296 -6.12 6.48 -5.02
C THR A 296 -6.32 6.74 -3.52
N TRP A 297 -6.19 7.99 -3.06
CA TRP A 297 -6.52 8.34 -1.66
C TRP A 297 -8.00 8.13 -1.34
N ALA A 298 -8.92 8.44 -2.26
CA ALA A 298 -10.34 8.16 -2.09
C ALA A 298 -10.64 6.66 -2.00
N ALA A 299 -9.96 5.84 -2.81
CA ALA A 299 -10.06 4.37 -2.71
C ALA A 299 -9.52 3.86 -1.35
N ASN A 300 -8.39 4.38 -0.90
CA ASN A 300 -7.79 4.05 0.38
C ASN A 300 -8.66 4.44 1.57
N LEU A 301 -9.30 5.61 1.54
CA LEU A 301 -10.22 6.02 2.59
C LEU A 301 -11.42 5.08 2.68
N ARG A 302 -12.02 4.72 1.54
CA ARG A 302 -13.11 3.72 1.50
C ARG A 302 -12.69 2.37 2.08
N HIS A 303 -11.47 1.93 1.79
CA HIS A 303 -10.92 0.70 2.37
C HIS A 303 -10.75 0.82 3.89
N ALA A 304 -10.17 1.91 4.38
CA ALA A 304 -9.98 2.16 5.81
C ALA A 304 -11.31 2.25 6.57
N ASP A 305 -12.28 3.00 6.03
CA ASP A 305 -13.63 3.13 6.61
C ASP A 305 -14.34 1.78 6.70
N ASN A 306 -14.31 0.98 5.63
CA ASN A 306 -14.85 -0.38 5.64
C ASN A 306 -14.16 -1.28 6.67
N HIS A 307 -12.84 -1.16 6.82
CA HIS A 307 -12.07 -1.93 7.80
C HIS A 307 -12.46 -1.55 9.24
N ILE A 308 -12.59 -0.25 9.53
CA ILE A 308 -13.02 0.25 10.85
C ILE A 308 -14.45 -0.22 11.16
N LYS A 309 -15.36 -0.14 10.19
CA LYS A 309 -16.74 -0.65 10.33
C LYS A 309 -16.77 -2.14 10.62
N ARG A 310 -15.97 -2.95 9.92
CA ARG A 310 -15.86 -4.39 10.18
C ARG A 310 -15.43 -4.66 11.62
N ILE A 311 -14.36 -4.01 12.08
CA ILE A 311 -13.88 -4.17 13.46
C ILE A 311 -14.98 -3.80 14.45
N SER A 312 -15.65 -2.67 14.22
CA SER A 312 -16.67 -2.13 15.12
C SER A 312 -17.90 -3.03 15.23
N PHE A 313 -18.39 -3.59 14.12
CA PHE A 313 -19.64 -4.36 14.09
C PHE A 313 -19.47 -5.86 14.33
N GLU A 314 -18.35 -6.44 13.90
CA GLU A 314 -18.10 -7.88 13.93
C GLU A 314 -17.14 -8.25 15.05
N ASP A 315 -15.94 -7.64 15.06
CA ASP A 315 -14.84 -8.09 15.92
C ASP A 315 -15.06 -7.71 17.39
N ILE A 316 -15.66 -6.55 17.67
CA ILE A 316 -15.95 -6.11 19.05
C ILE A 316 -16.84 -7.10 19.81
N ARG A 317 -17.67 -7.88 19.12
CA ARG A 317 -18.53 -8.90 19.77
C ARG A 317 -17.71 -10.00 20.45
N ARG A 318 -16.45 -10.19 20.05
CA ARG A 318 -15.50 -11.16 20.63
C ARG A 318 -14.15 -10.46 20.81
N PRO A 319 -14.03 -9.59 21.83
CA PRO A 319 -12.86 -8.75 21.96
C PRO A 319 -11.61 -9.59 22.19
N SER A 320 -10.54 -9.21 21.52
CA SER A 320 -9.22 -9.81 21.64
C SER A 320 -8.16 -8.71 21.64
N ILE A 321 -6.98 -9.00 22.20
CA ILE A 321 -5.89 -8.03 22.30
C ILE A 321 -5.48 -7.51 20.91
N GLY A 322 -5.51 -8.36 19.89
CA GLY A 322 -5.16 -7.97 18.52
C GLY A 322 -6.12 -6.94 17.90
N ILE A 323 -7.36 -6.81 18.40
CA ILE A 323 -8.28 -5.76 17.92
C ILE A 323 -7.78 -4.39 18.33
N ASN A 324 -7.19 -4.25 19.53
CA ASN A 324 -6.63 -2.99 19.97
C ASN A 324 -5.48 -2.55 19.06
N ASP A 325 -4.59 -3.48 18.71
CA ASP A 325 -3.49 -3.23 17.78
C ASP A 325 -4.02 -2.81 16.39
N ASN A 326 -5.01 -3.53 15.86
CA ASN A 326 -5.67 -3.18 14.59
C ASN A 326 -6.32 -1.78 14.62
N LEU A 327 -6.95 -1.39 15.73
CA LEU A 327 -7.53 -0.05 15.87
C LEU A 327 -6.43 1.02 15.95
N HIS A 328 -5.29 0.74 16.58
CA HIS A 328 -4.14 1.64 16.59
C HIS A 328 -3.53 1.79 15.18
N GLU A 329 -3.42 0.71 14.42
CA GLU A 329 -3.00 0.75 13.02
C GLU A 329 -3.97 1.57 12.16
N CYS A 330 -5.28 1.41 12.36
CA CYS A 330 -6.30 2.23 11.67
C CYS A 330 -6.12 3.71 12.01
N ARG A 331 -5.88 4.05 13.29
CA ARG A 331 -5.62 5.42 13.72
C ARG A 331 -4.38 6.01 13.05
N GLN A 332 -3.27 5.26 13.02
CA GLN A 332 -2.05 5.68 12.35
C GLN A 332 -2.29 5.89 10.84
N THR A 333 -3.04 4.99 10.22
CA THR A 333 -3.40 5.04 8.80
C THR A 333 -4.21 6.30 8.47
N LEU A 334 -5.26 6.60 9.25
CA LEU A 334 -6.07 7.82 9.07
C LEU A 334 -5.24 9.09 9.29
N ALA A 335 -4.40 9.13 10.32
CA ALA A 335 -3.53 10.27 10.59
C ALA A 335 -2.52 10.52 9.46
N MET A 336 -1.94 9.46 8.91
CA MET A 336 -1.06 9.53 7.73
C MET A 336 -1.82 10.06 6.52
N LEU A 337 -2.97 9.46 6.20
CA LEU A 337 -3.82 9.87 5.08
C LEU A 337 -4.19 11.35 5.18
N ARG A 338 -4.69 11.80 6.35
CA ARG A 338 -5.03 13.20 6.60
C ARG A 338 -3.85 14.13 6.38
N THR A 339 -2.66 13.74 6.86
CA THR A 339 -1.44 14.54 6.73
C THR A 339 -1.01 14.66 5.26
N GLU A 340 -0.98 13.55 4.53
CA GLU A 340 -0.53 13.53 3.13
C GLU A 340 -1.52 14.20 2.18
N VAL A 341 -2.83 13.99 2.38
CA VAL A 341 -3.88 14.67 1.61
C VAL A 341 -3.87 16.19 1.88
N SER A 342 -3.68 16.60 3.13
CA SER A 342 -3.54 18.02 3.49
C SER A 342 -2.33 18.66 2.80
N LYS A 343 -1.19 17.95 2.75
CA LYS A 343 0.00 18.40 2.00
C LYS A 343 -0.28 18.49 0.50
N ALA A 344 -0.87 17.46 -0.10
CA ALA A 344 -1.19 17.43 -1.53
C ALA A 344 -2.11 18.59 -1.93
N ARG A 345 -3.14 18.87 -1.13
CA ARG A 345 -4.06 19.99 -1.32
C ARG A 345 -3.36 21.34 -1.17
N LYS A 346 -2.58 21.52 -0.10
CA LYS A 346 -1.92 22.79 0.22
C LYS A 346 -0.89 23.20 -0.84
N TRP A 347 -0.14 22.23 -1.37
CA TRP A 347 0.99 22.46 -2.26
C TRP A 347 0.72 22.06 -3.71
N MET A 348 -0.56 22.04 -4.10
CA MET A 348 -0.96 21.88 -5.48
C MET A 348 -0.58 23.13 -6.29
N PRO A 349 0.21 22.99 -7.37
CA PRO A 349 0.61 24.11 -8.21
C PRO A 349 -0.59 24.87 -8.77
N GLN A 350 -0.42 26.18 -8.91
CA GLN A 350 -1.44 27.05 -9.51
C GLN A 350 -1.79 26.64 -10.95
N LEU A 351 -0.80 26.23 -11.74
CA LEU A 351 -1.00 25.75 -13.12
C LEU A 351 -1.93 24.52 -13.19
N VAL A 352 -1.83 23.60 -12.22
CA VAL A 352 -2.70 22.42 -12.15
C VAL A 352 -4.13 22.84 -11.84
N ARG A 353 -4.32 23.80 -10.92
CA ARG A 353 -5.65 24.34 -10.59
C ARG A 353 -6.32 25.00 -11.80
N GLU A 354 -5.57 25.84 -12.52
CA GLU A 354 -6.06 26.52 -13.71
C GLU A 354 -6.45 25.52 -14.81
N GLU A 355 -5.61 24.52 -15.07
CA GLU A 355 -5.90 23.48 -16.06
C GLU A 355 -7.14 22.64 -15.68
N LEU A 356 -7.30 22.29 -14.39
CA LEU A 356 -8.47 21.56 -13.91
C LEU A 356 -9.76 22.35 -14.07
N GLU A 357 -9.75 23.66 -13.82
CA GLU A 357 -10.92 24.53 -14.05
C GLU A 357 -11.24 24.65 -15.54
N GLU A 358 -10.23 24.76 -16.41
CA GLU A 358 -10.45 24.74 -17.86
C GLU A 358 -11.08 23.43 -18.32
N ILE A 359 -10.62 22.28 -17.80
CA ILE A 359 -11.20 20.96 -18.09
C ILE A 359 -12.64 20.87 -17.57
N ARG A 360 -12.90 21.40 -16.37
CA ARG A 360 -14.23 21.41 -15.74
C ARG A 360 -15.28 22.12 -16.59
N GLU A 361 -14.92 23.22 -17.23
CA GLU A 361 -15.82 23.95 -18.11
C GLU A 361 -16.06 23.24 -19.46
N MET A 362 -15.14 22.35 -19.89
CA MET A 362 -15.28 21.60 -21.14
C MET A 362 -16.12 20.32 -21.01
N ILE A 363 -16.15 19.71 -19.83
CA ILE A 363 -16.86 18.44 -19.64
C ILE A 363 -18.36 18.71 -19.49
N PRO A 364 -19.24 18.08 -20.31
CA PRO A 364 -20.68 18.19 -20.12
C PRO A 364 -21.06 17.67 -18.73
N ARG A 365 -21.92 18.39 -18.00
CA ARG A 365 -22.36 18.08 -16.61
C ARG A 365 -23.22 16.79 -16.48
N ARG A 366 -23.00 15.79 -17.34
CA ARG A 366 -23.70 14.51 -17.35
C ARG A 366 -22.95 13.51 -16.47
N GLY A 367 -23.01 13.68 -15.16
CA GLY A 367 -22.46 12.73 -14.20
C GLY A 367 -21.55 13.37 -13.16
N TYR A 368 -21.12 12.54 -12.21
CA TYR A 368 -20.14 12.93 -11.21
C TYR A 368 -18.74 12.93 -11.84
N VAL A 369 -18.05 14.06 -11.76
CA VAL A 369 -16.64 14.21 -12.12
C VAL A 369 -15.93 14.72 -10.88
N GLY A 370 -15.01 13.91 -10.35
CA GLY A 370 -14.27 14.26 -9.15
C GLY A 370 -13.02 15.06 -9.51
N PHE A 371 -12.98 16.34 -9.15
CA PHE A 371 -11.76 17.14 -9.29
C PHE A 371 -10.90 17.02 -8.02
N PRO A 372 -9.55 16.99 -8.14
CA PRO A 372 -8.67 16.77 -7.00
C PRO A 372 -8.89 17.70 -5.81
N ASP A 373 -9.20 18.98 -6.05
CA ASP A 373 -9.49 19.96 -5.01
C ASP A 373 -10.72 19.58 -4.17
N ALA A 374 -11.83 19.26 -4.84
CA ALA A 374 -13.07 18.82 -4.20
C ALA A 374 -12.90 17.45 -3.53
N ILE A 375 -12.24 16.49 -4.20
CA ILE A 375 -11.97 15.16 -3.67
C ILE A 375 -11.11 15.27 -2.40
N PHE A 376 -10.06 16.08 -2.39
CA PHE A 376 -9.22 16.23 -1.19
C PHE A 376 -10.00 16.83 -0.02
N ASP A 377 -10.92 17.77 -0.27
CA ASP A 377 -11.77 18.33 0.77
C ASP A 377 -12.78 17.31 1.32
N GLU A 378 -13.41 16.53 0.44
CA GLU A 378 -14.29 15.42 0.80
C GLU A 378 -13.53 14.38 1.64
N ILE A 379 -12.36 13.94 1.19
CA ILE A 379 -11.49 13.00 1.90
C ILE A 379 -11.14 13.52 3.30
N LEU A 380 -10.76 14.81 3.44
CA LEU A 380 -10.41 15.37 4.75
C LEU A 380 -11.61 15.42 5.70
N ALA A 381 -12.80 15.74 5.19
CA ALA A 381 -14.03 15.75 5.98
C ALA A 381 -14.42 14.33 6.42
N GLU A 382 -14.45 13.37 5.49
CA GLU A 382 -14.77 11.97 5.75
C GLU A 382 -13.74 11.30 6.67
N THR A 383 -12.46 11.63 6.52
CA THR A 383 -11.41 11.14 7.44
C THR A 383 -11.67 11.61 8.87
N GLY A 384 -12.11 12.86 9.06
CA GLY A 384 -12.49 13.36 10.38
C GLY A 384 -13.69 12.62 10.98
N ALA A 385 -14.68 12.26 10.15
CA ALA A 385 -15.81 11.44 10.57
C ALA A 385 -15.38 10.01 10.94
N ALA A 386 -14.51 9.39 10.14
CA ALA A 386 -13.95 8.07 10.39
C ALA A 386 -13.07 8.03 11.66
N GLU A 387 -12.27 9.07 11.91
CA GLU A 387 -11.48 9.22 13.15
C GLU A 387 -12.40 9.27 14.38
N LYS A 388 -13.51 10.02 14.30
CA LYS A 388 -14.49 10.07 15.40
C LYS A 388 -15.12 8.71 15.64
N PHE A 389 -15.59 8.04 14.59
CA PHE A 389 -16.17 6.70 14.69
C PHE A 389 -15.18 5.66 15.24
N LEU A 390 -13.90 5.77 14.87
CA LEU A 390 -12.83 4.94 15.43
C LEU A 390 -12.66 5.16 16.93
N MET A 391 -12.72 6.42 17.41
CA MET A 391 -12.62 6.71 18.85
C MET A 391 -13.81 6.15 19.63
N ASP A 392 -15.02 6.25 19.07
CA ASP A 392 -16.22 5.63 19.67
C ASP A 392 -16.06 4.10 19.74
N THR A 393 -15.47 3.51 18.69
CA THR A 393 -15.16 2.07 18.61
C THR A 393 -14.13 1.64 19.69
N PHE A 394 -13.09 2.45 19.95
CA PHE A 394 -12.17 2.20 21.07
C PHE A 394 -12.88 2.21 22.43
N GLN A 395 -13.79 3.16 22.65
CA GLN A 395 -14.56 3.22 23.91
C GLN A 395 -15.46 1.99 24.09
N LEU A 396 -16.13 1.56 23.02
CA LEU A 396 -16.94 0.34 23.03
C LEU A 396 -16.10 -0.90 23.32
N LEU A 397 -14.92 -1.03 22.70
CA LEU A 397 -13.98 -2.12 22.98
C LEU A 397 -13.58 -2.14 24.46
N MET A 398 -13.16 -1.00 25.01
CA MET A 398 -12.76 -0.90 26.42
C MET A 398 -13.89 -1.28 27.38
N SER A 399 -15.12 -0.87 27.08
CA SER A 399 -16.29 -1.27 27.87
C SER A 399 -16.55 -2.78 27.79
N SER A 400 -16.40 -3.38 26.61
CA SER A 400 -16.61 -4.82 26.39
C SER A 400 -15.55 -5.67 27.08
N ILE A 401 -14.28 -5.24 27.03
CA ILE A 401 -13.17 -5.88 27.76
C ILE A 401 -13.45 -5.84 29.27
N THR A 402 -13.86 -4.69 29.81
CA THR A 402 -14.15 -4.55 31.25
C THR A 402 -15.30 -5.46 31.69
N VAL A 403 -16.34 -5.60 30.84
CA VAL A 403 -17.46 -6.51 31.11
C VAL A 403 -16.98 -7.96 31.12
N LEU A 404 -16.16 -8.38 30.15
CA LEU A 404 -15.62 -9.74 30.12
C LEU A 404 -14.64 -10.03 31.24
N ASP A 405 -13.79 -9.08 31.62
CA ASP A 405 -12.91 -9.20 32.78
C ASP A 405 -13.73 -9.39 34.07
N SER A 406 -14.88 -8.71 34.17
CA SER A 406 -15.81 -8.90 35.28
C SER A 406 -16.44 -10.29 35.26
N GLU A 407 -16.90 -10.78 34.11
CA GLU A 407 -17.46 -12.14 33.98
C GLU A 407 -16.43 -13.22 34.29
N THR A 408 -15.21 -13.09 33.76
CA THR A 408 -14.12 -14.04 34.01
C THR A 408 -13.67 -14.02 35.47
N SER A 409 -13.59 -12.85 36.10
CA SER A 409 -13.32 -12.71 37.54
C SER A 409 -14.42 -13.39 38.38
N ILE A 410 -15.70 -13.22 38.03
CA ILE A 410 -16.82 -13.90 38.68
C ILE A 410 -16.70 -15.43 38.51
N GLN A 411 -16.35 -15.90 37.32
CA GLN A 411 -16.15 -17.33 37.06
C GLN A 411 -14.96 -17.88 37.85
N GLN A 412 -13.83 -17.17 37.87
CA GLN A 412 -12.65 -17.54 38.66
C GLN A 412 -12.96 -17.57 40.16
N ALA A 413 -13.71 -16.61 40.67
CA ALA A 413 -14.17 -16.60 42.06
C ALA A 413 -15.04 -17.82 42.36
N HIS A 414 -15.93 -18.20 41.46
CA HIS A 414 -16.78 -19.39 41.62
C HIS A 414 -15.98 -20.71 41.55
N TYR A 415 -15.00 -20.81 40.65
CA TYR A 415 -14.08 -21.95 40.63
C TYR A 415 -13.21 -22.00 41.89
N GLY A 416 -12.70 -20.87 42.36
CA GLY A 416 -11.97 -20.75 43.62
C GLY A 416 -12.83 -21.18 44.82
N GLN A 417 -14.10 -20.78 44.85
CA GLN A 417 -15.06 -21.19 45.87
C GLN A 417 -15.29 -22.71 45.85
N LYS A 418 -15.50 -23.30 44.66
CA LYS A 418 -15.65 -24.76 44.51
C LYS A 418 -14.40 -25.52 44.94
N LEU A 419 -13.22 -25.03 44.58
CA LEU A 419 -11.95 -25.64 44.97
C LEU A 419 -11.74 -25.56 46.49
N ALA A 420 -12.05 -24.41 47.10
CA ALA A 420 -11.98 -24.24 48.55
C ALA A 420 -12.97 -25.17 49.29
N GLN A 421 -14.18 -25.32 48.76
CA GLN A 421 -15.18 -26.25 49.30
C GLN A 421 -14.67 -27.70 49.26
N LEU A 422 -14.08 -28.13 48.14
CA LEU A 422 -13.48 -29.45 48.02
C LEU A 422 -12.29 -29.62 48.98
N ALA A 423 -11.39 -28.65 49.03
CA ALA A 423 -10.22 -28.68 49.91
C ALA A 423 -10.62 -28.77 51.39
N MET A 424 -11.67 -28.06 51.81
CA MET A 424 -12.17 -28.13 53.18
C MET A 424 -12.65 -29.52 53.60
N ILE A 425 -13.16 -30.32 52.67
CA ILE A 425 -13.59 -31.71 52.95
C ILE A 425 -12.39 -32.66 52.87
N TYR A 426 -11.60 -32.57 51.80
CA TYR A 426 -10.52 -33.52 51.53
C TYR A 426 -9.32 -33.35 52.45
N VAL A 427 -8.91 -32.12 52.80
CA VAL A 427 -7.70 -31.90 53.61
C VAL A 427 -7.80 -32.56 55.00
N PRO A 428 -8.88 -32.38 55.79
CA PRO A 428 -9.03 -33.09 57.07
C PRO A 428 -9.14 -34.60 56.90
N LEU A 429 -9.81 -35.08 55.84
CA LEU A 429 -9.97 -36.51 55.57
C LEU A 429 -8.61 -37.17 55.22
N SER A 430 -7.83 -36.51 54.36
CA SER A 430 -6.47 -36.92 54.01
C SER A 430 -5.53 -36.89 55.21
N PHE A 431 -5.70 -35.95 56.13
CA PHE A 431 -4.93 -35.89 57.37
C PHE A 431 -5.21 -37.10 58.28
N VAL A 432 -6.49 -37.42 58.51
CA VAL A 432 -6.88 -38.58 59.34
C VAL A 432 -6.42 -39.89 58.71
N THR A 433 -6.68 -40.08 57.42
CA THR A 433 -6.20 -41.28 56.71
C THR A 433 -4.67 -41.38 56.70
N GLY A 434 -3.96 -40.24 56.61
CA GLY A 434 -2.50 -40.18 56.75
C GLY A 434 -2.01 -40.65 58.12
N ILE A 435 -2.61 -40.17 59.22
CA ILE A 435 -2.27 -40.60 60.58
C ILE A 435 -2.41 -42.12 60.74
N PHE A 436 -3.51 -42.71 60.24
CA PHE A 436 -3.74 -44.15 60.33
C PHE A 436 -2.94 -44.98 59.31
N GLY A 437 -2.47 -44.37 58.21
CA GLY A 437 -1.56 -45.00 57.25
C GLY A 437 -0.09 -45.01 57.72
N MET A 438 0.27 -44.15 58.68
CA MET A 438 1.60 -44.14 59.28
C MET A 438 1.77 -45.30 60.26
N ASN A 439 2.87 -46.04 60.10
CA ASN A 439 3.18 -47.21 60.92
C ASN A 439 3.80 -46.79 62.28
N ILE A 440 3.00 -46.13 63.12
CA ILE A 440 3.42 -45.64 64.44
C ILE A 440 3.42 -46.80 65.44
N LYS A 441 4.58 -47.05 66.06
CA LYS A 441 4.81 -48.21 66.94
C LYS A 441 3.95 -48.18 68.21
N GLU A 442 3.59 -47.00 68.74
CA GLU A 442 2.68 -46.90 69.88
C GLU A 442 1.22 -47.27 69.56
N ILE A 443 0.77 -47.13 68.31
CA ILE A 443 -0.60 -47.47 67.88
C ILE A 443 -0.71 -48.96 67.52
N ASN A 444 0.35 -49.55 66.94
CA ASN A 444 0.37 -50.97 66.57
C ASN A 444 0.78 -51.92 67.72
N GLY A 445 1.25 -51.40 68.86
CA GLY A 445 1.59 -52.19 70.04
C GLY A 445 0.36 -52.65 70.84
N ALA A 446 -0.76 -51.95 70.74
CA ALA A 446 -2.05 -52.36 71.29
C ALA A 446 -2.97 -52.78 70.13
N LYS A 447 -3.76 -53.85 70.29
CA LYS A 447 -4.75 -54.27 69.29
C LYS A 447 -5.87 -53.23 69.17
N VAL A 448 -5.61 -52.12 68.48
CA VAL A 448 -6.65 -51.14 68.14
C VAL A 448 -7.56 -51.81 67.12
N PRO A 449 -8.85 -52.03 67.44
CA PRO A 449 -9.74 -52.71 66.50
C PRO A 449 -10.00 -51.79 65.31
N GLY A 450 -9.97 -52.33 64.09
CA GLY A 450 -10.07 -51.56 62.84
C GLY A 450 -11.30 -50.66 62.72
N TRP A 451 -12.33 -50.86 63.55
CA TRP A 451 -13.50 -49.98 63.63
C TRP A 451 -13.16 -48.56 64.11
N VAL A 452 -12.08 -48.37 64.88
CA VAL A 452 -11.68 -47.05 65.41
C VAL A 452 -11.33 -46.09 64.29
N CYS A 453 -10.65 -46.56 63.23
CA CYS A 453 -10.34 -45.76 62.05
C CYS A 453 -11.63 -45.27 61.36
N VAL A 454 -12.61 -46.15 61.22
CA VAL A 454 -13.93 -45.83 60.63
C VAL A 454 -14.67 -44.81 61.51
N ALA A 455 -14.64 -44.97 62.83
CA ALA A 455 -15.27 -44.04 63.76
C ALA A 455 -14.61 -42.65 63.74
N THR A 456 -13.27 -42.59 63.70
CA THR A 456 -12.56 -41.30 63.61
C THR A 456 -12.79 -40.59 62.28
N LEU A 457 -12.90 -41.32 61.18
CA LEU A 457 -13.28 -40.73 59.88
C LEU A 457 -14.71 -40.21 59.92
N ALA A 458 -15.66 -40.98 60.47
CA ALA A 458 -17.05 -40.56 60.58
C ALA A 458 -17.20 -39.30 61.45
N VAL A 459 -16.54 -39.24 62.61
CA VAL A 459 -16.52 -38.06 63.48
C VAL A 459 -15.90 -36.87 62.76
N THR A 460 -14.80 -37.07 62.05
CA THR A 460 -14.13 -35.97 61.31
C THR A 460 -15.01 -35.43 60.20
N VAL A 461 -15.70 -36.29 59.43
CA VAL A 461 -16.66 -35.84 58.40
C VAL A 461 -17.81 -35.07 59.04
N VAL A 462 -18.42 -35.58 60.10
CA VAL A 462 -19.54 -34.92 60.79
C VAL A 462 -19.14 -33.57 61.38
N CYS A 463 -17.97 -33.50 62.03
CA CYS A 463 -17.45 -32.23 62.57
C CYS A 463 -17.14 -31.22 61.46
N THR A 464 -16.50 -31.65 60.37
CA THR A 464 -16.16 -30.76 59.24
C THR A 464 -17.43 -30.22 58.57
N VAL A 465 -18.42 -31.09 58.30
CA VAL A 465 -19.71 -30.68 57.72
C VAL A 465 -20.49 -29.78 58.68
N GLY A 466 -20.49 -30.09 59.98
CA GLY A 466 -21.18 -29.29 61.01
C GLY A 466 -20.61 -27.88 61.16
N VAL A 467 -19.28 -27.74 61.21
CA VAL A 467 -18.61 -26.43 61.27
C VAL A 467 -18.88 -25.62 60.01
N PHE A 468 -18.84 -26.27 58.84
CA PHE A 468 -19.12 -25.61 57.56
C PHE A 468 -20.59 -25.15 57.47
N GLY A 469 -21.54 -25.98 57.88
CA GLY A 469 -22.95 -25.63 57.93
C GLY A 469 -23.23 -24.46 58.88
N ALA A 470 -22.59 -24.46 60.05
CA ALA A 470 -22.70 -23.36 61.01
C ALA A 470 -22.11 -22.05 60.48
N TYR A 471 -20.95 -22.11 59.81
CA TYR A 471 -20.33 -20.95 59.17
C TYR A 471 -21.23 -20.35 58.09
N ASN A 472 -21.75 -21.17 57.18
CA ASN A 472 -22.64 -20.70 56.11
C ASN A 472 -23.93 -20.08 56.67
N ALA A 473 -24.55 -20.71 57.68
CA ALA A 473 -25.76 -20.17 58.32
C ALA A 473 -25.50 -18.84 59.04
N TRP A 474 -24.32 -18.67 59.63
CA TRP A 474 -23.90 -17.42 60.26
C TRP A 474 -23.63 -16.31 59.25
N GLU A 475 -22.97 -16.64 58.14
CA GLU A 475 -22.73 -15.70 57.04
C GLU A 475 -24.05 -15.20 56.42
N GLU A 476 -25.02 -16.11 56.21
CA GLU A 476 -26.30 -15.71 55.63
C GLU A 476 -27.11 -14.80 56.56
N ARG A 477 -27.07 -15.05 57.88
CA ARG A 477 -27.68 -14.15 58.88
C ARG A 477 -27.01 -12.79 58.94
N SER A 478 -25.69 -12.70 58.75
CA SER A 478 -24.96 -11.44 58.79
C SER A 478 -25.15 -10.61 57.51
N ARG A 479 -25.28 -11.25 56.33
CA ARG A 479 -25.65 -10.57 55.08
C ARG A 479 -27.05 -9.96 55.13
N ARG A 480 -28.04 -10.65 55.73
CA ARG A 480 -29.41 -10.14 55.91
C ARG A 480 -29.51 -8.92 56.83
N LYS A 481 -28.51 -8.67 57.68
CA LYS A 481 -28.48 -7.50 58.58
C LYS A 481 -27.79 -6.27 57.96
N ARG A 482 -27.09 -6.43 56.83
CA ARG A 482 -26.36 -5.35 56.14
C ARG A 482 -27.10 -4.79 54.92
N LYS A 483 -28.08 -5.53 54.40
CA LYS A 483 -29.14 -4.98 53.53
C LYS A 483 -30.23 -4.40 54.42
#